data_AF-A0A961LLL6-F1
#
_entry.id   AF-A0A961LLL6-F1
#
_cell.length_a   1.000
_cell.length_b   1.000
_cell.length_c   1.000
_cell.angle_alpha   90.00
_cell.angle_beta   90.00
_cell.angle_gamma   90.00
#
_symmetry.space_group_name_H-M   'P 1'
#
loop_
_entity.id
_entity.type
_entity.pdbx_description
1 polymer ?
#
loop_
_entity_poly.entity_id
_entity_poly.type
_entity_poly.pdbx_seq_one_letter_code
_entity_poly.pdbx_strand_id
1 'polypeptide(L)'
;KRQRGRLPEETGENDNFRVRRYIAKYTINPAIAHGMSREIGSVEVGKRADLVLWSPAFFGVKPDMVLIGGSIAAAPMGDPNASIPTPQPVHMRPMFGAFGKARTNSSVTFVSQAAIDDGLAHKLGVAKHLVAVENTRGGIGKAAMKLNDFMPSITVDPETYEVRANGELLTCEPATVLPMAQRYFLF
;
A
#
# COMPACT_ATOMS: atom_id res chain seq x y z
N LYS A 1 -5.09 9.88 -16.58
CA LYS A 1 -5.98 9.43 -17.68
C LYS A 1 -6.69 10.60 -18.34
N ARG A 2 -7.48 11.40 -17.61
CA ARG A 2 -8.26 12.50 -18.21
C ARG A 2 -7.42 13.49 -19.02
N GLN A 3 -6.32 13.99 -18.47
CA GLN A 3 -5.48 15.00 -19.16
C GLN A 3 -4.46 14.41 -20.14
N ARG A 4 -3.92 13.21 -19.86
CA ARG A 4 -2.81 12.61 -20.64
C ARG A 4 -3.24 11.42 -21.52
N GLY A 5 -4.53 11.15 -21.64
CA GLY A 5 -5.06 10.02 -22.42
C GLY A 5 -4.64 8.64 -21.89
N ARG A 6 -4.52 7.67 -22.79
CA ARG A 6 -4.09 6.28 -22.57
C ARG A 6 -2.56 6.20 -22.51
N LEU A 7 -2.00 5.27 -21.73
CA LEU A 7 -0.54 5.05 -21.75
C LEU A 7 -0.14 4.22 -22.99
N PRO A 8 1.03 4.48 -23.60
CA PRO A 8 1.51 3.71 -24.75
C PRO A 8 1.61 2.20 -24.51
N GLU A 9 1.89 1.78 -23.27
CA GLU A 9 2.10 0.38 -22.89
C GLU A 9 0.79 -0.41 -22.67
N GLU A 10 -0.38 0.24 -22.79
CA GLU A 10 -1.68 -0.43 -22.60
C GLU A 10 -2.04 -1.33 -23.78
N THR A 11 -2.54 -2.54 -23.50
CA THR A 11 -3.05 -3.49 -24.49
C THR A 11 -4.53 -3.83 -24.23
N GLY A 12 -5.36 -3.84 -25.27
CA GLY A 12 -6.82 -4.04 -25.16
C GLY A 12 -7.59 -2.80 -24.66
N GLU A 13 -8.90 -2.90 -24.42
CA GLU A 13 -9.74 -1.76 -23.99
C GLU A 13 -9.82 -1.63 -22.46
N ASN A 14 -8.71 -1.28 -21.82
CA ASN A 14 -8.61 -1.18 -20.36
C ASN A 14 -7.51 -0.18 -19.94
N ASP A 15 -7.30 -0.05 -18.62
CA ASP A 15 -6.21 0.73 -18.01
C ASP A 15 -5.26 -0.16 -17.17
N ASN A 16 -5.11 -1.44 -17.50
CA ASN A 16 -4.44 -2.40 -16.62
C ASN A 16 -2.97 -2.08 -16.41
N PHE A 17 -2.24 -1.58 -17.42
CA PHE A 17 -0.84 -1.18 -17.25
C PHE A 17 -0.73 -0.01 -16.28
N ARG A 18 -1.59 1.01 -16.43
CA ARG A 18 -1.68 2.14 -15.51
C ARG A 18 -2.05 1.68 -14.11
N VAL A 19 -3.05 0.83 -13.94
CA VAL A 19 -3.47 0.32 -12.62
C VAL A 19 -2.31 -0.42 -11.96
N ARG A 20 -1.62 -1.33 -12.66
CA ARG A 20 -0.44 -2.03 -12.14
C ARG A 20 0.70 -1.07 -11.79
N ARG A 21 0.95 -0.07 -12.63
CA ARG A 21 1.97 0.97 -12.38
C ARG A 21 1.68 1.77 -11.11
N TYR A 22 0.42 2.06 -10.81
CA TYR A 22 0.03 2.85 -9.65
C TYR A 22 -0.09 2.02 -8.37
N ILE A 23 -0.66 0.82 -8.42
CA ILE A 23 -0.74 -0.07 -7.24
C ILE A 23 0.65 -0.41 -6.71
N ALA A 24 1.62 -0.61 -7.60
CA ALA A 24 3.01 -0.87 -7.22
C ALA A 24 3.64 0.25 -6.37
N LYS A 25 3.15 1.50 -6.47
CA LYS A 25 3.70 2.67 -5.76
C LYS A 25 3.46 2.63 -4.26
N TYR A 26 2.39 1.99 -3.80
CA TYR A 26 2.04 1.90 -2.38
C TYR A 26 2.02 0.46 -1.85
N THR A 27 2.37 -0.52 -2.67
CA THR A 27 2.49 -1.93 -2.26
C THR A 27 3.94 -2.41 -2.37
N ILE A 28 4.37 -2.87 -3.54
CA ILE A 28 5.63 -3.59 -3.69
C ILE A 28 6.86 -2.68 -3.67
N ASN A 29 6.79 -1.46 -4.24
CA ASN A 29 7.96 -0.58 -4.33
C ASN A 29 8.40 -0.05 -2.95
N PRO A 30 7.50 0.41 -2.06
CA PRO A 30 7.89 0.71 -0.68
C PRO A 30 8.48 -0.50 0.05
N ALA A 31 7.89 -1.69 -0.13
CA ALA A 31 8.40 -2.92 0.47
C ALA A 31 9.81 -3.27 -0.04
N ILE A 32 10.11 -3.10 -1.33
CA ILE A 32 11.47 -3.26 -1.87
C ILE A 32 12.42 -2.24 -1.26
N ALA A 33 12.04 -0.96 -1.27
CA ALA A 33 12.89 0.13 -0.79
C ALA A 33 13.29 -0.03 0.69
N HIS A 34 12.39 -0.58 1.51
CA HIS A 34 12.62 -0.82 2.94
C HIS A 34 13.12 -2.23 3.28
N GLY A 35 13.37 -3.08 2.28
CA GLY A 35 13.89 -4.44 2.52
C GLY A 35 12.88 -5.38 3.16
N MET A 36 11.59 -5.16 2.89
CA MET A 36 10.46 -5.93 3.44
C MET A 36 9.75 -6.77 2.35
N SER A 37 10.20 -6.70 1.10
CA SER A 37 9.51 -7.29 -0.06
C SER A 37 9.45 -8.81 -0.06
N ARG A 38 10.28 -9.48 0.75
CA ARG A 38 10.18 -10.93 0.98
C ARG A 38 8.91 -11.31 1.72
N GLU A 39 8.42 -10.42 2.58
CA GLU A 39 7.34 -10.69 3.52
C GLU A 39 6.01 -10.05 3.08
N ILE A 40 6.05 -8.84 2.52
CA ILE A 40 4.86 -8.04 2.21
C ILE A 40 4.96 -7.31 0.86
N GLY A 41 3.90 -6.59 0.49
CA GLY A 41 3.89 -5.66 -0.65
C GLY A 41 3.24 -6.21 -1.93
N SER A 42 2.79 -7.47 -1.94
CA SER A 42 2.08 -8.06 -3.09
C SER A 42 1.39 -9.36 -2.70
N VAL A 43 0.45 -9.81 -3.53
CA VAL A 43 -0.22 -11.11 -3.40
C VAL A 43 0.60 -12.14 -4.17
N GLU A 44 1.57 -12.74 -3.49
CA GLU A 44 2.48 -13.76 -4.02
C GLU A 44 2.62 -14.90 -3.01
N VAL A 45 2.75 -16.14 -3.51
CA VAL A 45 2.94 -17.32 -2.64
C VAL A 45 4.22 -17.14 -1.82
N GLY A 46 4.16 -17.50 -0.54
CA GLY A 46 5.27 -17.37 0.41
C GLY A 46 5.31 -16.03 1.16
N LYS A 47 4.54 -15.02 0.72
CA LYS A 47 4.38 -13.76 1.47
C LYS A 47 3.29 -13.88 2.53
N ARG A 48 3.32 -12.96 3.47
CA ARG A 48 2.31 -12.84 4.52
C ARG A 48 0.94 -12.55 3.91
N ALA A 49 -0.10 -13.14 4.49
CA ALA A 49 -1.50 -12.90 4.10
C ALA A 49 -2.04 -11.57 4.65
N ASP A 50 -1.34 -10.48 4.33
CA ASP A 50 -1.75 -9.11 4.62
C ASP A 50 -2.56 -8.60 3.40
N LEU A 51 -3.89 -8.69 3.47
CA LEU A 51 -4.80 -8.53 2.33
C LEU A 51 -5.87 -7.48 2.62
N VAL A 52 -6.36 -6.81 1.58
CA VAL A 52 -7.48 -5.88 1.68
C VAL A 52 -8.52 -6.23 0.63
N LEU A 53 -9.76 -6.45 1.07
CA LEU A 53 -10.90 -6.72 0.20
C LEU A 53 -11.66 -5.42 -0.05
N TRP A 54 -12.17 -5.30 -1.28
CA TRP A 54 -12.87 -4.12 -1.75
C TRP A 54 -14.09 -4.52 -2.56
N SER A 55 -15.22 -3.92 -2.23
CA SER A 55 -16.31 -3.77 -3.17
C SER A 55 -15.88 -2.76 -4.25
N PRO A 56 -16.05 -3.05 -5.56
CA PRO A 56 -15.57 -2.16 -6.63
C PRO A 56 -16.04 -0.71 -6.51
N ALA A 57 -17.26 -0.48 -6.00
CA ALA A 57 -17.81 0.85 -5.79
C ALA A 57 -17.03 1.70 -4.76
N PHE A 58 -16.29 1.07 -3.85
CA PHE A 58 -15.53 1.72 -2.77
C PHE A 58 -14.01 1.54 -2.91
N PHE A 59 -13.54 0.97 -4.03
CA PHE A 59 -12.12 0.67 -4.25
C PHE A 59 -11.23 1.90 -4.02
N GLY A 60 -10.26 1.75 -3.11
CA GLY A 60 -9.32 2.80 -2.71
C GLY A 60 -9.88 3.86 -1.75
N VAL A 61 -11.14 3.75 -1.32
CA VAL A 61 -11.82 4.73 -0.44
C VAL A 61 -12.12 4.13 0.94
N LYS A 62 -12.98 3.11 1.01
CA LYS A 62 -13.39 2.43 2.24
C LYS A 62 -13.38 0.91 2.00
N PRO A 63 -12.46 0.15 2.61
CA PRO A 63 -12.35 -1.30 2.36
C PRO A 63 -13.46 -2.08 3.07
N ASP A 64 -13.77 -3.25 2.52
CA ASP A 64 -14.74 -4.19 3.11
C ASP A 64 -14.10 -5.03 4.21
N MET A 65 -12.79 -5.27 4.12
CA MET A 65 -12.08 -6.09 5.10
C MET A 65 -10.58 -5.84 5.00
N VAL A 66 -9.92 -5.75 6.15
CA VAL A 66 -8.45 -5.70 6.26
C VAL A 66 -7.98 -6.91 7.04
N LEU A 67 -7.16 -7.74 6.40
CA LEU A 67 -6.56 -8.94 6.97
C LEU A 67 -5.08 -8.68 7.22
N ILE A 68 -4.60 -9.13 8.38
CA ILE A 68 -3.19 -9.14 8.75
C ILE A 68 -2.85 -10.57 9.15
N GLY A 69 -1.84 -11.17 8.52
CA GLY A 69 -1.45 -12.56 8.74
C GLY A 69 -2.61 -13.54 8.59
N GLY A 70 -3.54 -13.29 7.66
CA GLY A 70 -4.73 -14.11 7.43
C GLY A 70 -5.88 -13.92 8.44
N SER A 71 -5.71 -13.05 9.44
CA SER A 71 -6.75 -12.74 10.44
C SER A 71 -7.40 -11.38 10.14
N ILE A 72 -8.72 -11.29 10.24
CA ILE A 72 -9.43 -10.02 10.05
C ILE A 72 -9.06 -9.07 11.20
N ALA A 73 -8.38 -7.98 10.86
CA ALA A 73 -7.96 -6.96 11.81
C ALA A 73 -8.97 -5.81 11.90
N ALA A 74 -9.65 -5.48 10.80
CA ALA A 74 -10.69 -4.47 10.77
C ALA A 74 -11.70 -4.73 9.64
N ALA A 75 -12.97 -4.37 9.88
CA ALA A 75 -14.05 -4.46 8.90
C ALA A 75 -15.15 -3.44 9.22
N PRO A 76 -15.94 -2.96 8.23
CA PRO A 76 -17.15 -2.20 8.48
C PRO A 76 -18.19 -3.14 9.08
N MET A 77 -18.69 -2.78 10.26
CA MET A 77 -19.63 -3.61 11.02
C MET A 77 -20.76 -2.75 11.56
N GLY A 78 -21.98 -3.26 11.40
CA GLY A 78 -23.23 -2.67 11.85
C GLY A 78 -23.40 -2.67 13.37
N ASP A 79 -24.64 -2.50 13.82
CA ASP A 79 -25.01 -2.61 15.23
C ASP A 79 -24.69 -4.02 15.77
N PRO A 80 -23.80 -4.17 16.78
CA PRO A 80 -23.47 -5.48 17.36
C PRO A 80 -24.64 -6.18 18.06
N ASN A 81 -25.71 -5.46 18.41
CA ASN A 81 -26.91 -6.03 19.04
C ASN A 81 -28.02 -6.36 18.04
N ALA A 82 -27.82 -6.08 16.75
CA ALA A 82 -28.79 -6.42 15.72
C ALA A 82 -28.80 -7.93 15.40
N SER A 83 -29.85 -8.37 14.69
CA SER A 83 -30.03 -9.80 14.35
C SER A 83 -28.99 -10.35 13.35
N ILE A 84 -28.35 -9.47 12.59
CA ILE A 84 -27.32 -9.77 11.58
C ILE A 84 -26.30 -8.61 11.55
N PRO A 85 -25.11 -8.74 10.91
CA PRO A 85 -24.03 -7.72 11.00
C PRO A 85 -24.19 -6.47 10.13
N THR A 86 -25.19 -6.41 9.26
CA THR A 86 -25.42 -5.35 8.26
C THR A 86 -26.32 -4.16 8.68
N PRO A 87 -27.18 -4.23 9.72
CA PRO A 87 -28.00 -3.11 10.17
C PRO A 87 -27.15 -1.94 10.68
N GLN A 88 -27.64 -0.73 10.42
CA GLN A 88 -26.94 0.51 10.76
C GLN A 88 -26.83 0.71 12.29
N PRO A 89 -25.80 1.43 12.78
CA PRO A 89 -24.77 2.15 12.01
C PRO A 89 -23.57 1.27 11.63
N VAL A 90 -23.25 1.26 10.33
CA VAL A 90 -22.07 0.58 9.78
C VAL A 90 -20.88 1.54 9.75
N HIS A 91 -19.85 1.21 10.52
CA HIS A 91 -18.57 1.91 10.47
C HIS A 91 -17.41 0.93 10.67
N MET A 92 -16.19 1.34 10.32
CA MET A 92 -15.00 0.51 10.55
C MET A 92 -14.83 0.23 12.04
N ARG A 93 -14.66 -1.04 12.40
CA ARG A 93 -14.39 -1.50 13.76
C ARG A 93 -13.17 -2.43 13.78
N PRO A 94 -12.38 -2.43 14.87
CA PRO A 94 -11.39 -3.48 15.10
C PRO A 94 -12.06 -4.84 15.21
N MET A 95 -11.45 -5.86 14.62
CA MET A 95 -11.93 -7.25 14.61
C MET A 95 -10.98 -8.13 15.44
N PHE A 96 -11.27 -9.43 15.54
CA PHE A 96 -10.52 -10.35 16.41
C PHE A 96 -8.99 -10.35 16.19
N GLY A 97 -8.52 -10.13 14.96
CA GLY A 97 -7.09 -10.01 14.64
C GLY A 97 -6.40 -8.80 15.27
N ALA A 98 -7.15 -7.83 15.81
CA ALA A 98 -6.63 -6.66 16.51
C ALA A 98 -6.54 -6.85 18.04
N PHE A 99 -7.01 -7.98 18.59
CA PHE A 99 -7.11 -8.17 20.04
C PHE A 99 -6.17 -9.26 20.58
N GLY A 100 -5.79 -9.10 21.84
CA GLY A 100 -5.05 -10.11 22.63
C GLY A 100 -3.82 -10.69 21.92
N LYS A 101 -3.70 -12.03 21.99
CA LYS A 101 -2.61 -12.78 21.35
C LYS A 101 -2.80 -12.95 19.85
N ALA A 102 -4.03 -12.81 19.32
CA ALA A 102 -4.26 -12.80 17.88
C ALA A 102 -3.47 -11.64 17.24
N ARG A 103 -3.55 -10.43 17.80
CA ARG A 103 -2.76 -9.28 17.34
C ARG A 103 -1.27 -9.57 17.24
N THR A 104 -0.70 -10.25 18.24
CA THR A 104 0.73 -10.53 18.28
C THR A 104 1.16 -11.68 17.38
N ASN A 105 0.27 -12.64 17.12
CA ASN A 105 0.53 -13.78 16.23
C ASN A 105 0.29 -13.45 14.76
N SER A 106 -0.66 -12.57 14.48
CA SER A 106 -1.03 -12.16 13.14
C SER A 106 -0.09 -11.10 12.57
N SER A 107 0.57 -10.28 13.39
CA SER A 107 1.45 -9.18 12.93
C SER A 107 2.92 -9.38 13.34
N VAL A 108 3.83 -8.68 12.65
CA VAL A 108 5.27 -8.71 12.90
C VAL A 108 5.81 -7.32 13.20
N THR A 109 7.02 -7.24 13.74
CA THR A 109 7.80 -6.01 13.85
C THR A 109 9.06 -6.16 13.00
N PHE A 110 9.25 -5.29 12.02
CA PHE A 110 10.47 -5.28 11.22
C PHE A 110 11.62 -4.59 11.97
N VAL A 111 12.79 -5.22 12.00
CA VAL A 111 14.01 -4.74 12.69
C VAL A 111 15.25 -5.02 11.84
N SER A 112 16.42 -4.54 12.24
CA SER A 112 17.68 -4.95 11.60
C SER A 112 18.03 -6.39 11.95
N GLN A 113 18.77 -7.08 11.07
CA GLN A 113 19.29 -8.41 11.36
C GLN A 113 20.13 -8.42 12.65
N ALA A 114 20.99 -7.42 12.84
CA ALA A 114 21.82 -7.29 14.03
C ALA A 114 21.01 -7.23 15.34
N ALA A 115 19.80 -6.64 15.32
CA ALA A 115 18.93 -6.63 16.50
C ALA A 115 18.39 -8.02 16.85
N ILE A 116 18.07 -8.82 15.83
CA ILE A 116 17.65 -10.21 16.04
C ILE A 116 18.81 -11.03 16.59
N ASP A 117 20.01 -10.89 16.01
CA ASP A 117 21.21 -11.60 16.42
C ASP A 117 21.63 -11.25 17.86
N ASP A 118 21.41 -9.99 18.27
CA ASP A 118 21.64 -9.51 19.65
C ASP A 118 20.53 -9.94 20.64
N GLY A 119 19.54 -10.73 20.20
CA GLY A 119 18.48 -11.25 21.07
C GLY A 119 17.48 -10.19 21.54
N LEU A 120 17.26 -9.13 20.75
CA LEU A 120 16.41 -7.99 21.12
C LEU A 120 15.01 -8.41 21.63
N ALA A 121 14.43 -9.45 21.01
CA ALA A 121 13.11 -9.94 21.39
C ALA A 121 13.02 -10.32 22.88
N HIS A 122 14.04 -11.04 23.37
CA HIS A 122 14.15 -11.45 24.76
C HIS A 122 14.43 -10.25 25.67
N LYS A 123 15.37 -9.39 25.28
CA LYS A 123 15.74 -8.19 26.07
C LYS A 123 14.56 -7.26 26.33
N LEU A 124 13.68 -7.09 25.35
CA LEU A 124 12.49 -6.24 25.46
C LEU A 124 11.22 -6.97 25.92
N GLY A 125 11.24 -8.30 26.03
CA GLY A 125 10.06 -9.09 26.37
C GLY A 125 8.91 -8.94 25.37
N VAL A 126 9.20 -8.72 24.08
CA VAL A 126 8.16 -8.50 23.07
C VAL A 126 7.54 -9.81 22.60
N ALA A 127 6.22 -9.81 22.44
CA ALA A 127 5.47 -11.00 22.01
C ALA A 127 5.29 -11.12 20.49
N LYS A 128 5.49 -10.04 19.73
CA LYS A 128 5.44 -10.08 18.26
C LYS A 128 6.70 -10.71 17.71
N HIS A 129 6.56 -11.49 16.64
CA HIS A 129 7.72 -11.98 15.91
C HIS A 129 8.49 -10.82 15.27
N LEU A 130 9.81 -10.81 15.47
CA LEU A 130 10.71 -9.85 14.84
C LEU A 130 11.15 -10.41 13.49
N VAL A 131 11.09 -9.58 12.45
CA VAL A 131 11.53 -9.97 11.10
C VAL A 131 12.63 -9.02 10.64
N ALA A 132 13.73 -9.57 10.13
CA ALA A 132 14.83 -8.78 9.63
C ALA A 132 14.44 -8.08 8.32
N VAL A 133 14.78 -6.80 8.20
CA VAL A 133 14.86 -6.15 6.89
C VAL A 133 16.11 -6.63 6.16
N GLU A 134 16.01 -6.83 4.86
CA GLU A 134 17.10 -7.35 4.02
C GLU A 134 17.29 -6.56 2.73
N ASN A 135 18.45 -6.70 2.10
CA ASN A 135 18.74 -6.16 0.77
C ASN A 135 18.41 -4.67 0.56
N THR A 136 18.62 -3.83 1.57
CA THR A 136 18.42 -2.37 1.45
C THR A 136 19.58 -1.65 0.75
N ARG A 137 20.69 -2.35 0.50
CA ARG A 137 21.92 -1.82 -0.10
C ARG A 137 22.54 -2.74 -1.16
N GLY A 138 22.06 -3.98 -1.31
CA GLY A 138 22.67 -5.03 -2.15
C GLY A 138 22.48 -4.84 -3.65
N GLY A 139 22.56 -3.61 -4.14
CA GLY A 139 22.33 -3.25 -5.54
C GLY A 139 20.91 -2.78 -5.84
N ILE A 140 20.06 -2.57 -4.83
CA ILE A 140 18.75 -1.94 -5.06
C ILE A 140 18.92 -0.48 -5.50
N GLY A 141 18.14 -0.08 -6.49
CA GLY A 141 18.14 1.26 -7.06
C GLY A 141 16.85 1.51 -7.84
N LYS A 142 16.80 2.61 -8.61
CA LYS A 142 15.58 2.96 -9.36
C LYS A 142 15.11 1.86 -10.32
N ALA A 143 16.05 1.13 -10.94
CA ALA A 143 15.75 -0.02 -11.80
C ALA A 143 15.01 -1.18 -11.10
N ALA A 144 15.10 -1.28 -9.77
CA ALA A 144 14.38 -2.30 -9.02
C ALA A 144 12.89 -1.96 -8.81
N MET A 145 12.47 -0.70 -9.05
CA MET A 145 11.11 -0.24 -8.83
C MET A 145 10.17 -0.76 -9.91
N LYS A 146 9.28 -1.68 -9.55
CA LYS A 146 8.36 -2.35 -10.46
C LYS A 146 7.49 -1.33 -11.19
N LEU A 147 7.56 -1.36 -12.53
CA LEU A 147 6.82 -0.50 -13.48
C LEU A 147 7.09 1.01 -13.32
N ASN A 148 8.12 1.37 -12.54
CA ASN A 148 8.41 2.74 -12.09
C ASN A 148 9.92 2.99 -12.07
N ASP A 149 10.65 2.46 -13.04
CA ASP A 149 12.10 2.46 -13.18
C ASP A 149 12.63 3.59 -14.08
N PHE A 150 11.75 4.37 -14.71
CA PHE A 150 12.14 5.47 -15.60
C PHE A 150 13.05 6.50 -14.92
N MET A 151 14.17 6.81 -15.56
CA MET A 151 15.18 7.79 -15.14
C MET A 151 15.40 8.84 -16.24
N PRO A 152 14.50 9.81 -16.38
CA PRO A 152 14.71 10.92 -17.32
C PRO A 152 15.81 11.86 -16.82
N SER A 153 16.41 12.60 -17.75
CA SER A 153 17.15 13.81 -17.38
C SER A 153 16.14 14.88 -16.92
N ILE A 154 16.16 15.19 -15.63
CA ILE A 154 15.31 16.22 -15.03
C ILE A 154 16.10 17.51 -14.92
N THR A 155 15.53 18.59 -15.44
CA THR A 155 16.02 19.96 -15.21
C THR A 155 14.91 20.78 -14.57
N VAL A 156 15.28 21.62 -13.61
CA VAL A 156 14.37 22.58 -12.97
C VAL A 156 14.98 23.96 -13.14
N ASP A 157 14.23 24.87 -13.75
CA ASP A 157 14.66 26.27 -13.87
C ASP A 157 14.62 26.95 -12.49
N PRO A 158 15.71 27.59 -12.04
CA PRO A 158 15.80 28.12 -10.67
C PRO A 158 14.95 29.38 -10.43
N GLU A 159 14.52 30.08 -11.48
CA GLU A 159 13.75 31.32 -11.38
C GLU A 159 12.25 31.08 -11.59
N THR A 160 11.91 30.27 -12.58
CA THR A 160 10.50 30.02 -13.00
C THR A 160 9.92 28.74 -12.41
N TYR A 161 10.77 27.84 -11.89
CA TYR A 161 10.42 26.49 -11.42
C TYR A 161 9.83 25.58 -12.51
N GLU A 162 10.03 25.91 -13.79
CA GLU A 162 9.70 25.01 -14.88
C GLU A 162 10.45 23.69 -14.75
N VAL A 163 9.72 22.58 -14.72
CA VAL A 163 10.29 21.24 -14.67
C VAL A 163 10.25 20.64 -16.08
N ARG A 164 11.40 20.16 -16.56
CA ARG A 164 11.50 19.45 -17.85
C ARG A 164 12.05 18.06 -17.66
N ALA A 165 11.52 17.09 -18.41
CA ALA A 165 12.05 15.74 -18.52
C ALA A 165 12.49 15.49 -19.96
N ASN A 166 13.77 15.21 -20.18
CA ASN A 166 14.36 15.06 -21.51
C ASN A 166 14.05 16.27 -22.43
N GLY A 167 14.05 17.49 -21.86
CA GLY A 167 13.72 18.74 -22.56
C GLY A 167 12.22 19.06 -22.66
N GLU A 168 11.33 18.09 -22.45
CA GLU A 168 9.87 18.27 -22.50
C GLU A 168 9.36 18.92 -21.20
N LEU A 169 8.62 20.03 -21.33
CA LEU A 169 7.99 20.71 -20.19
C LEU A 169 6.93 19.82 -19.54
N LEU A 170 7.06 19.60 -18.23
CA LEU A 170 6.09 18.88 -17.42
C LEU A 170 5.16 19.89 -16.72
N THR A 171 3.95 20.01 -17.24
CA THR A 171 2.89 20.81 -16.62
C THR A 171 1.53 20.13 -16.75
N CYS A 172 0.59 20.49 -15.89
CA CYS A 172 -0.80 20.08 -16.00
C CYS A 172 -1.71 21.06 -15.25
N GLU A 173 -2.94 21.24 -15.76
CA GLU A 173 -3.95 22.05 -15.07
C GLU A 173 -4.38 21.42 -13.73
N PRO A 174 -4.66 22.24 -12.70
CA PRO A 174 -5.21 21.74 -11.45
C PRO A 174 -6.62 21.16 -11.67
N ALA A 175 -6.92 20.05 -11.00
CA ALA A 175 -8.26 19.46 -11.02
C ALA A 175 -9.19 20.23 -10.06
N THR A 176 -10.38 20.62 -10.53
CA THR A 176 -11.40 21.32 -9.72
C THR A 176 -12.29 20.37 -8.92
N VAL A 177 -12.43 19.12 -9.38
CA VAL A 177 -13.22 18.06 -8.73
C VAL A 177 -12.52 16.72 -8.92
N LEU A 178 -12.52 15.90 -7.88
CA LEU A 178 -11.89 14.58 -7.89
C LEU A 178 -12.92 13.44 -7.68
N PRO A 179 -12.68 12.25 -8.27
CA PRO A 179 -13.35 11.04 -7.82
C PRO A 179 -12.91 10.69 -6.40
N MET A 180 -13.54 9.68 -5.78
CA MET A 180 -13.13 9.20 -4.44
C MET A 180 -13.18 10.29 -3.34
N ALA A 181 -14.06 11.29 -3.49
CA ALA A 181 -14.17 12.45 -2.59
C ALA A 181 -15.61 12.60 -2.06
N GLN A 182 -16.26 13.74 -2.29
CA GLN A 182 -17.58 14.15 -1.76
C GLN A 182 -18.70 13.09 -1.82
N ARG A 183 -18.62 12.15 -2.77
CA ARG A 183 -19.59 11.04 -2.88
C ARG A 183 -19.55 10.07 -1.67
N TYR A 184 -18.41 9.94 -1.00
CA TYR A 184 -18.15 8.84 -0.07
C TYR A 184 -18.00 9.25 1.39
N PHE A 185 -17.72 10.53 1.64
CA PHE A 185 -17.39 11.02 2.98
C PHE A 185 -18.50 11.93 3.49
N LEU A 186 -18.82 11.77 4.78
CA LEU A 186 -19.81 12.61 5.45
C LEU A 186 -19.27 14.02 5.68
N PHE A 187 -17.95 14.14 5.85
CA PHE A 187 -17.17 15.36 6.02
C PHE A 187 -15.85 15.21 5.27
#